data_AF-A0AAD7GPS9-F1
#
_entry.id   AF-A0AAD7GPS9-F1
#
_cell.length_a   1.000
_cell.length_b   1.000
_cell.length_c   1.000
_cell.angle_alpha   90.00
_cell.angle_beta   90.00
_cell.angle_gamma   90.00
#
_symmetry.space_group_name_H-M   'P 1'
#
loop_
_entity.id
_entity.type
_entity.pdbx_description
1 polymer ?
#
loop_
_entity_poly.entity_id
_entity_poly.type
_entity_poly.pdbx_seq_one_letter_code
_entity_poly.pdbx_strand_id
1 'polypeptide(L)'
;MFARQLPPGHEEVLTVSMYAALSGAQLHRTFAPTPRKTRKCILATNIAETSITIPGVRYVIGTGKVKENLEKRYLVGSTGGGFDTLLKRDNNKSNAMQRAGRAGSEGPGFCYRLYTEDVFLRMAAVSRLGKKHEKLVRKS
;
A
#
# COMPACT_ATOMS: atom_id res chain seq x y z
N MET A 1 12.08 -6.20 17.69
CA MET A 1 12.14 -6.35 19.16
C MET A 1 10.88 -7.01 19.73
N PHE A 2 9.67 -6.66 19.30
CA PHE A 2 8.41 -7.25 19.83
C PHE A 2 8.13 -8.72 19.46
N ALA A 3 8.69 -9.24 18.35
CA ALA A 3 8.51 -10.64 17.97
C ALA A 3 9.02 -11.64 19.03
N ARG A 4 10.02 -11.24 19.83
CA ARG A 4 10.57 -12.06 20.93
C ARG A 4 9.73 -12.04 22.20
N GLN A 5 8.71 -11.17 22.27
CA GLN A 5 7.82 -11.01 23.42
C GLN A 5 6.50 -11.77 23.25
N LEU A 6 6.36 -12.56 22.18
CA LEU A 6 5.17 -13.36 21.92
C LEU A 6 5.11 -14.53 22.93
N PRO A 7 3.89 -14.97 23.31
CA PRO A 7 3.71 -16.07 24.26
C PRO A 7 4.44 -17.35 23.83
N PRO A 8 4.89 -18.19 24.78
CA PRO A 8 5.48 -19.48 24.45
C PRO A 8 4.51 -20.34 23.63
N GLY A 9 5.02 -21.02 22.59
CA GLY A 9 4.22 -21.83 21.67
C GLY A 9 3.77 -21.13 20.37
N HIS A 10 4.16 -19.88 20.14
CA HIS A 10 3.92 -19.19 18.87
C HIS A 10 4.90 -19.62 17.76
N GLU A 11 4.48 -19.49 16.50
CA GLU A 11 5.37 -19.60 15.34
C GLU A 11 6.32 -18.40 15.28
N GLU A 12 7.58 -18.61 14.90
CA GLU A 12 8.53 -17.50 14.74
C GLU A 12 8.01 -16.46 13.74
N VAL A 13 8.35 -15.18 13.92
CA VAL A 13 7.93 -14.13 12.99
C VAL A 13 9.12 -13.61 12.20
N LEU A 14 9.11 -13.85 10.88
CA LEU A 14 10.08 -13.29 9.94
C LEU A 14 9.57 -11.95 9.41
N THR A 15 10.22 -10.86 9.80
CA THR A 15 9.88 -9.52 9.30
C THR A 15 10.74 -9.14 8.10
N VAL A 16 10.11 -8.74 6.99
CA VAL A 16 10.78 -8.27 5.78
C VAL A 16 10.21 -6.91 5.38
N SER A 17 11.06 -5.97 4.97
CA SER A 17 10.63 -4.67 4.44
C SER A 17 10.53 -4.68 2.92
N MET A 18 9.60 -3.93 2.37
CA MET A 18 9.40 -3.78 0.93
C MET A 18 9.11 -2.32 0.55
N TYR A 19 10.07 -1.63 -0.06
CA TYR A 19 9.96 -0.24 -0.50
C TYR A 19 10.91 0.06 -1.67
N ALA A 20 10.73 1.21 -2.32
CA ALA A 20 11.36 1.55 -3.61
C ALA A 20 12.90 1.47 -3.62
N ALA A 21 13.53 1.90 -2.53
CA ALA A 21 14.97 2.06 -2.42
C ALA A 21 15.71 0.78 -1.93
N LEU A 22 15.04 -0.36 -1.85
CA LEU A 22 15.70 -1.63 -1.52
C LEU A 22 16.56 -2.11 -2.69
N SER A 23 17.67 -2.78 -2.39
CA SER A 23 18.45 -3.47 -3.41
C SER A 23 17.66 -4.66 -3.98
N GLY A 24 17.97 -5.08 -5.20
CA GLY A 24 17.32 -6.24 -5.83
C GLY A 24 17.41 -7.50 -4.97
N ALA A 25 18.58 -7.73 -4.34
CA ALA A 25 18.78 -8.86 -3.44
C ALA A 25 17.89 -8.80 -2.18
N GLN A 26 17.66 -7.60 -1.62
CA GLN A 26 16.77 -7.43 -0.48
C GLN A 26 15.31 -7.61 -0.88
N LEU A 27 14.90 -7.05 -2.04
CA LEU A 27 13.54 -7.22 -2.56
C LEU A 27 13.24 -8.70 -2.82
N HIS A 28 14.20 -9.45 -3.37
CA HIS A 28 14.08 -10.89 -3.63
C HIS A 28 13.73 -11.71 -2.37
N ARG A 29 14.21 -11.32 -1.19
CA ARG A 29 13.87 -12.00 0.09
C ARG A 29 12.38 -11.98 0.39
N THR A 30 11.64 -11.00 -0.13
CA THR A 30 10.19 -10.92 0.02
C THR A 30 9.49 -12.10 -0.66
N PHE A 31 10.00 -12.52 -1.81
CA PHE A 31 9.45 -13.60 -2.64
C PHE A 31 9.91 -15.00 -2.25
N ALA A 32 11.04 -15.12 -1.55
CA ALA A 32 11.54 -16.41 -1.07
C ALA A 32 10.47 -17.14 -0.23
N PRO A 33 10.33 -18.47 -0.29
CA PRO A 33 9.33 -19.20 0.48
C PRO A 33 9.50 -18.97 1.99
N THR A 34 8.39 -19.04 2.73
CA THR A 34 8.42 -18.88 4.19
C THR A 34 9.03 -20.13 4.85
N PRO A 35 10.01 -19.99 5.76
CA PRO A 35 10.56 -21.12 6.51
C PRO A 35 9.49 -21.88 7.32
N ARG A 36 9.76 -23.15 7.64
CA ARG A 36 8.82 -23.99 8.42
C ARG A 36 8.65 -23.40 9.82
N LYS A 37 7.41 -23.46 10.35
CA LYS A 37 7.03 -22.93 11.67
C LYS A 37 7.29 -21.42 11.84
N THR A 38 7.26 -20.68 10.74
CA THR A 38 7.47 -19.23 10.73
C THR A 38 6.33 -18.54 10.00
N ARG A 39 5.87 -17.41 10.55
CA ARG A 39 4.97 -16.47 9.88
C ARG A 39 5.78 -15.33 9.29
N LYS A 40 5.67 -15.12 7.97
CA LYS A 40 6.29 -13.97 7.31
C LYS A 40 5.38 -12.74 7.41
N CYS A 41 5.94 -11.64 7.90
CA CYS A 41 5.28 -10.33 7.94
C CYS A 41 6.05 -9.35 7.04
N ILE A 42 5.35 -8.80 6.04
CA ILE A 42 5.95 -7.92 5.03
C ILE A 42 5.47 -6.49 5.29
N LEU A 43 6.42 -5.61 5.61
CA LEU A 43 6.19 -4.20 5.82
C LEU A 43 6.39 -3.46 4.50
N ALA A 44 5.30 -3.22 3.79
CA ALA A 44 5.32 -2.62 2.47
C ALA A 44 4.81 -1.16 2.44
N THR A 45 5.35 -0.36 1.52
CA THR A 45 4.70 0.86 1.07
C THR A 45 3.61 0.55 0.04
N ASN A 46 3.00 1.59 -0.53
CA ASN A 46 2.06 1.47 -1.65
C ASN A 46 2.61 0.79 -2.92
N ILE A 47 3.91 0.46 -2.98
CA ILE A 47 4.48 -0.35 -4.07
C ILE A 47 3.87 -1.76 -4.14
N ALA A 48 3.43 -2.31 -3.02
CA ALA A 48 2.74 -3.61 -3.00
C ALA A 48 1.31 -3.55 -3.61
N GLU A 49 0.80 -2.37 -3.97
CA GLU A 49 -0.55 -2.17 -4.47
C GLU A 49 -0.69 -2.51 -5.96
N THR A 50 0.27 -2.09 -6.80
CA THR A 50 0.04 -1.98 -8.24
C THR A 50 0.69 -3.04 -9.12
N SER A 51 1.76 -3.75 -8.70
CA SER A 51 2.44 -4.65 -9.67
C SER A 51 3.24 -5.82 -9.08
N ILE A 52 3.09 -6.14 -7.80
CA ILE A 52 3.93 -7.19 -7.17
C ILE A 52 3.08 -8.24 -6.48
N THR A 53 3.09 -9.46 -7.01
CA THR A 53 2.44 -10.64 -6.42
C THR A 53 3.40 -11.37 -5.50
N ILE A 54 3.02 -11.41 -4.23
CA ILE A 54 3.74 -12.12 -3.19
C ILE A 54 2.90 -13.35 -2.88
N PRO A 55 3.44 -14.56 -3.10
CA PRO A 55 2.69 -15.78 -2.85
C PRO A 55 2.43 -15.98 -1.36
N GLY A 56 1.30 -16.59 -1.04
CA GLY A 56 0.89 -16.94 0.32
C GLY A 56 0.38 -15.78 1.19
N VAL A 57 0.13 -14.60 0.61
CA VAL A 57 -0.46 -13.47 1.35
C VAL A 57 -1.96 -13.73 1.55
N ARG A 58 -2.35 -13.97 2.80
CA ARG A 58 -3.75 -14.18 3.21
C ARG A 58 -4.28 -13.09 4.14
N TYR A 59 -3.38 -12.26 4.67
CA TYR A 59 -3.69 -11.23 5.64
C TYR A 59 -3.08 -9.91 5.19
N VAL A 60 -3.91 -8.89 5.05
CA VAL A 60 -3.47 -7.53 4.70
C VAL A 60 -3.90 -6.58 5.81
N ILE A 61 -3.00 -5.71 6.25
CA ILE A 61 -3.27 -4.69 7.26
C ILE A 61 -3.04 -3.31 6.61
N GLY A 62 -4.10 -2.53 6.47
CA GLY A 62 -4.07 -1.21 5.85
C GLY A 62 -4.15 -0.09 6.87
N THR A 63 -3.16 0.79 6.89
CA THR A 63 -3.10 1.97 7.79
C THR A 63 -4.03 3.12 7.37
N GLY A 64 -4.59 3.09 6.16
CA GLY A 64 -5.44 4.16 5.64
C GLY A 64 -4.68 5.42 5.19
N LYS A 65 -3.34 5.39 5.16
CA LYS A 65 -2.50 6.47 4.62
C LYS A 65 -1.74 6.02 3.38
N VAL A 66 -1.46 6.98 2.51
CA VAL A 66 -0.64 6.78 1.30
C VAL A 66 0.32 7.96 1.13
N LYS A 67 1.48 7.70 0.54
CA LYS A 67 2.37 8.74 0.03
C LYS A 67 2.25 8.73 -1.48
N GLU A 68 1.76 9.83 -2.05
CA GLU A 68 1.59 9.99 -3.49
C GLU A 68 2.30 11.27 -3.94
N ASN A 69 2.90 11.21 -5.12
CA ASN A 69 3.48 12.38 -5.77
C ASN A 69 2.32 13.25 -6.26
N LEU A 70 2.29 14.50 -5.81
CA LEU A 70 1.33 15.47 -6.30
C LEU A 70 2.00 16.28 -7.40
N GLU A 71 1.61 16.05 -8.66
CA GLU A 71 1.98 16.93 -9.75
C GLU A 71 1.41 18.34 -9.51
N LYS A 72 2.27 19.34 -9.60
CA LYS A 72 1.93 20.74 -9.36
C LYS A 72 1.09 21.32 -10.50
N ARG A 73 -0.23 21.21 -10.39
CA ARG A 73 -1.12 22.30 -10.85
C ARG A 73 -1.71 23.10 -9.69
N TYR A 74 -1.38 22.75 -8.44
CA TYR A 74 -1.90 23.42 -7.24
C TYR A 74 -0.99 24.55 -6.70
N LEU A 75 0.27 24.59 -7.13
CA LEU A 75 1.22 25.66 -6.77
C LEU A 75 1.52 26.60 -7.95
N VAL A 76 0.80 26.42 -9.06
CA VAL A 76 0.84 27.29 -10.25
C VAL A 76 -0.39 28.20 -10.25
N GLY A 77 -0.65 28.85 -9.11
CA GLY A 77 -1.56 29.98 -9.06
C GLY A 77 -0.88 31.30 -9.41
N SER A 78 0.46 31.39 -9.33
CA SER A 78 1.12 32.71 -9.36
C SER A 78 2.58 32.75 -9.85
N THR A 79 3.36 31.67 -9.81
CA THR A 79 4.79 31.72 -10.22
C THR A 79 5.21 30.36 -10.79
N GLY A 80 5.60 30.32 -12.06
CA GLY A 80 5.79 29.12 -12.91
C GLY A 80 6.93 28.18 -12.53
N GLY A 81 7.00 27.70 -11.28
CA GLY A 81 8.00 26.76 -10.77
C GLY A 81 7.37 25.46 -10.25
N GLY A 82 7.19 24.48 -11.13
CA GLY A 82 6.55 23.20 -10.84
C GLY A 82 7.45 22.08 -10.28
N PHE A 83 7.95 22.15 -9.04
CA PHE A 83 8.51 20.96 -8.33
C PHE A 83 7.49 19.89 -7.89
N ASP A 84 7.71 18.63 -8.23
CA ASP A 84 6.95 17.52 -7.65
C ASP A 84 7.17 17.41 -6.14
N THR A 85 6.10 17.14 -5.40
CA THR A 85 6.17 16.97 -3.94
C THR A 85 5.48 15.68 -3.51
N LEU A 86 6.18 14.89 -2.69
CA LEU A 86 5.64 13.68 -2.09
C LEU A 86 4.90 14.02 -0.78
N LEU A 87 3.57 13.97 -0.79
CA LEU A 87 2.74 14.30 0.36
C LEU A 87 2.12 13.05 0.99
N LYS A 88 1.98 13.07 2.32
CA LYS A 88 1.17 12.08 3.04
C LYS A 88 -0.30 12.47 2.90
N ARG A 89 -1.14 11.54 2.42
CA ARG A 89 -2.58 11.74 2.24
C ARG A 89 -3.35 10.56 2.82
N ASP A 90 -4.64 10.78 3.00
CA ASP A 90 -5.59 9.71 3.29
C ASP A 90 -5.74 8.83 2.06
N ASN A 91 -5.90 7.53 2.31
CA ASN A 91 -6.18 6.59 1.26
C ASN A 91 -7.57 6.87 0.66
N ASN A 92 -7.79 6.42 -0.56
CA ASN A 92 -9.10 6.48 -1.21
C ASN A 92 -9.77 5.09 -1.18
N LYS A 93 -11.08 5.03 -1.48
CA LYS A 93 -11.85 3.77 -1.47
C LYS A 93 -11.30 2.76 -2.48
N SER A 94 -10.99 3.20 -3.71
CA SER A 94 -10.43 2.33 -4.76
C SER A 94 -9.16 1.62 -4.29
N ASN A 95 -8.19 2.36 -3.79
CA ASN A 95 -6.92 1.86 -3.29
C ASN A 95 -7.11 0.91 -2.09
N ALA A 96 -8.02 1.27 -1.16
CA ALA A 96 -8.36 0.40 -0.04
C ALA A 96 -8.97 -0.94 -0.50
N MET A 97 -9.77 -0.93 -1.57
CA MET A 97 -10.32 -2.15 -2.18
C MET A 97 -9.26 -2.96 -2.93
N GLN A 98 -8.35 -2.31 -3.67
CA GLN A 98 -7.21 -2.98 -4.31
C GLN A 98 -6.35 -3.72 -3.28
N ARG A 99 -6.05 -3.07 -2.15
CA ARG A 99 -5.33 -3.71 -1.03
C ARG A 99 -6.08 -4.91 -0.45
N ALA A 100 -7.40 -4.80 -0.30
CA ALA A 100 -8.21 -5.94 0.15
C ALA A 100 -8.15 -7.11 -0.84
N GLY A 101 -8.11 -6.84 -2.14
CA GLY A 101 -7.95 -7.86 -3.18
C GLY A 101 -6.65 -8.67 -3.08
N ARG A 102 -5.59 -8.09 -2.51
CA ARG A 102 -4.31 -8.81 -2.30
C ARG A 102 -4.41 -9.94 -1.29
N ALA A 103 -5.30 -9.83 -0.30
CA ALA A 103 -5.54 -10.92 0.66
C ALA A 103 -6.26 -12.11 0.02
N GLY A 104 -7.01 -11.87 -1.06
CA GLY A 104 -7.86 -12.85 -1.73
C GLY A 104 -7.25 -13.51 -2.96
N SER A 105 -5.99 -13.22 -3.31
CA SER A 105 -5.42 -13.64 -4.60
C SER A 105 -5.25 -15.16 -4.73
N GLU A 106 -5.01 -15.87 -3.63
CA GLU A 106 -4.75 -17.31 -3.59
C GLU A 106 -5.76 -18.08 -2.72
N GLY A 107 -6.92 -17.49 -2.45
CA GLY A 107 -8.00 -18.08 -1.66
C GLY A 107 -8.51 -17.18 -0.52
N PRO A 108 -9.34 -17.71 0.39
CA PRO A 108 -9.97 -16.92 1.45
C PRO A 108 -8.98 -16.15 2.33
N GLY A 109 -9.06 -14.83 2.33
CA GLY A 109 -8.17 -13.98 3.11
C GLY A 109 -8.90 -12.85 3.84
N PHE A 110 -8.17 -12.18 4.72
CA PHE A 110 -8.69 -11.11 5.56
C PHE A 110 -7.93 -9.81 5.31
N CYS A 111 -8.70 -8.71 5.23
CA CYS A 111 -8.16 -7.37 5.16
C CYS A 111 -8.60 -6.57 6.39
N TYR A 112 -7.63 -6.20 7.23
CA TYR A 112 -7.83 -5.38 8.41
C TYR A 112 -7.52 -3.92 8.10
N ARG A 113 -8.45 -3.02 8.41
CA ARG A 113 -8.30 -1.58 8.22
C ARG A 113 -8.12 -0.91 9.57
N LEU A 114 -7.05 -0.13 9.74
CA LEU A 114 -6.76 0.58 11.00
C LEU A 114 -7.52 1.92 11.11
N TYR A 115 -8.75 1.95 10.62
CA TYR A 115 -9.64 3.11 10.64
C TYR A 115 -11.10 2.63 10.70
N THR A 116 -11.98 3.46 11.22
CA THR A 116 -13.39 3.10 11.39
C THR A 116 -14.12 3.02 10.06
N GLU A 117 -15.25 2.33 10.07
CA GLU A 117 -16.15 2.26 8.91
C GLU A 117 -16.61 3.66 8.47
N ASP A 118 -16.92 4.56 9.41
CA ASP A 118 -17.27 5.95 9.09
C ASP A 118 -16.18 6.67 8.30
N VAL A 119 -14.92 6.48 8.70
CA VAL A 119 -13.78 7.06 7.97
C VAL A 119 -13.70 6.48 6.56
N PHE A 120 -13.87 5.16 6.41
CA PHE A 120 -13.91 4.51 5.10
C PHE A 120 -15.03 5.08 4.22
N LEU A 121 -16.24 5.25 4.77
CA LEU A 121 -17.40 5.76 4.05
C LEU A 121 -17.20 7.22 3.60
N ARG A 122 -16.46 8.03 4.38
CA ARG A 122 -16.11 9.42 4.04
C ARG A 122 -14.94 9.56 3.06
N MET A 123 -14.13 8.51 2.84
CA MET A 123 -13.02 8.56 1.89
C MET A 123 -13.51 8.84 0.45
N ALA A 124 -12.70 9.56 -0.32
CA ALA A 124 -12.98 9.78 -1.74
C ALA A 124 -13.00 8.44 -2.51
N ALA A 125 -13.84 8.34 -3.55
CA ALA A 125 -13.93 7.13 -4.36
C ALA A 125 -12.62 6.83 -5.13
N VAL A 126 -12.03 7.85 -5.73
CA VAL A 126 -10.75 7.82 -6.46
C VAL A 126 -10.05 9.17 -6.21
N SER A 127 -8.72 9.19 -6.15
CA SER A 127 -7.95 10.44 -6.07
C SER A 127 -8.39 11.40 -7.18
N ARG A 128 -8.84 12.61 -6.82
CA ARG A 128 -9.49 13.57 -7.72
C ARG A 128 -8.60 14.07 -8.88
N LEU A 129 -7.29 13.79 -8.85
CA LEU A 129 -6.35 14.24 -9.87
C LEU A 129 -6.52 13.52 -11.22
N GLY A 130 -6.84 12.23 -11.24
CA GLY A 130 -6.96 11.46 -12.50
C GLY A 130 -8.14 11.87 -13.39
N LYS A 131 -9.26 12.31 -12.80
CA LYS A 131 -10.49 12.64 -13.55
C LYS A 131 -10.42 13.94 -14.36
N LYS A 132 -9.47 14.84 -14.07
CA LYS A 132 -9.29 16.06 -14.88
C LYS A 132 -8.47 15.82 -16.14
N HIS A 133 -7.64 14.77 -16.20
CA HIS A 133 -6.86 14.47 -17.40
C HIS A 133 -7.71 13.81 -18.50
N GLU A 134 -8.61 12.90 -18.16
CA GLU A 134 -9.42 12.20 -19.16
C GLU A 134 -10.43 13.12 -19.88
N LYS A 135 -10.92 14.17 -19.19
CA LYS A 135 -11.82 15.17 -19.80
C LYS A 135 -11.12 16.16 -20.73
N LEU A 136 -9.79 16.27 -20.67
CA LEU A 136 -9.02 17.15 -21.55
C LEU A 136 -8.56 16.46 -22.84
N VAL A 137 -8.43 15.12 -22.84
CA VAL A 137 -8.03 14.35 -24.05
C VAL A 137 -9.21 14.06 -24.99
N ARG A 138 -10.46 14.09 -24.50
CA ARG A 138 -11.67 13.86 -25.32
C ARG A 138 -12.28 15.13 -25.94
N LYS A 139 -11.56 16.26 -25.93
CA LYS A 139 -12.04 17.55 -26.47
C LYS A 139 -11.11 18.18 -27.50
N SER A 140 -10.20 17.39 -28.08
CA SER A 140 -9.34 17.76 -29.19
C SER A 140 -9.64 16.86 -30.38
#